data_AF-A0A3L8CEC8-F1
#
_entry.id   AF-A0A3L8CEC8-F1
#
_cell.length_a   1.000
_cell.length_b   1.000
_cell.length_c   1.000
_cell.angle_alpha   90.00
_cell.angle_beta   90.00
_cell.angle_gamma   90.00
#
_symmetry.space_group_name_H-M   'P 1'
#
loop_
_entity.id
_entity.type
_entity.pdbx_description
1 polymer ?
#
loop_
_entity_poly.entity_id
_entity_poly.type
_entity_poly.pdbx_seq_one_letter_code
_entity_poly.pdbx_strand_id
1 'polypeptide(L)'
;MLWQKLRARQIANLKFRRQFPCPPYVLDFYCAELKLAIELDGGQHYETSGRIHDQRRTHHLRQGGIEVVRFSNLEVIERMSEVLEQVIRIAANRMP
;
A
#
# COMPACT_ATOMS: atom_id res chain seq x y z
N MET A 1 -3.96 -11.98 6.28
CA MET A 1 -5.14 -11.38 6.91
C MET A 1 -5.68 -10.18 6.13
N LEU A 2 -4.90 -9.11 5.90
CA LEU A 2 -5.33 -7.91 5.17
C LEU A 2 -5.89 -8.19 3.76
N TRP A 3 -5.27 -9.09 2.99
CA TRP A 3 -5.75 -9.48 1.66
C TRP A 3 -7.23 -9.92 1.66
N GLN A 4 -7.68 -10.62 2.71
CA GLN A 4 -9.05 -11.10 2.80
C GLN A 4 -10.06 -9.94 2.82
N LYS A 5 -9.66 -8.78 3.35
CA LYS A 5 -10.48 -7.56 3.45
C LYS A 5 -10.37 -6.68 2.20
N LEU A 6 -9.23 -6.71 1.51
CA LEU A 6 -9.01 -5.90 0.30
C LEU A 6 -9.54 -6.56 -0.98
N ARG A 7 -9.60 -7.90 -1.01
CA ARG A 7 -9.99 -8.64 -2.23
C ARG A 7 -11.47 -8.46 -2.57
N ALA A 8 -11.81 -8.81 -3.81
CA ALA A 8 -13.20 -8.91 -4.27
C ALA A 8 -14.04 -7.63 -4.03
N ARG A 9 -13.41 -6.46 -4.10
CA ARG A 9 -14.07 -5.15 -3.92
C ARG A 9 -14.79 -4.99 -2.57
N GLN A 10 -14.35 -5.70 -1.53
CA GLN A 10 -14.99 -5.66 -0.21
C GLN A 10 -14.82 -4.32 0.53
N ILE A 11 -13.85 -3.49 0.14
CA ILE A 11 -13.59 -2.18 0.73
C ILE A 11 -13.91 -1.08 -0.28
N ALA A 12 -14.89 -0.22 0.03
CA ALA A 12 -15.30 0.92 -0.79
C ALA A 12 -15.50 0.60 -2.30
N ASN A 13 -15.89 -0.64 -2.62
CA ASN A 13 -16.00 -1.16 -3.99
C ASN A 13 -14.70 -1.10 -4.84
N LEU A 14 -13.53 -0.98 -4.19
CA LEU A 14 -12.23 -0.80 -4.85
C LEU A 14 -11.60 -2.11 -5.26
N LYS A 15 -11.03 -2.16 -6.47
CA LYS A 15 -10.32 -3.36 -6.95
C LYS A 15 -8.84 -3.33 -6.57
N PHE A 16 -8.50 -4.02 -5.49
CA PHE A 16 -7.10 -4.32 -5.15
C PHE A 16 -6.61 -5.62 -5.81
N ARG A 17 -5.37 -5.58 -6.30
CA ARG A 17 -4.57 -6.74 -6.72
C ARG A 17 -3.47 -6.96 -5.70
N ARG A 18 -3.08 -8.20 -5.45
CA ARG A 18 -1.97 -8.57 -4.57
C ARG A 18 -0.72 -8.88 -5.40
N GLN A 19 0.48 -8.57 -4.88
CA GLN A 19 1.77 -8.81 -5.53
C GLN A 19 1.80 -8.29 -6.97
N PHE A 20 1.40 -7.02 -7.13
CA PHE A 20 1.24 -6.40 -8.44
C PHE A 20 2.62 -6.07 -9.04
N PRO A 21 2.97 -6.61 -10.22
CA PRO A 21 4.21 -6.25 -10.90
C PRO A 21 4.19 -4.78 -11.33
N CYS A 22 5.15 -3.99 -10.87
CA CYS A 22 5.35 -2.59 -11.25
C CYS A 22 6.84 -2.32 -11.43
N PRO A 23 7.46 -2.79 -12.54
CA PRO A 23 8.91 -2.79 -12.70
C PRO A 23 9.55 -1.41 -12.43
N PRO A 24 10.67 -1.34 -11.69
CA PRO A 24 11.48 -2.48 -11.22
C PRO A 24 11.00 -3.13 -9.91
N TYR A 25 9.81 -2.76 -9.42
CA TYR A 25 9.29 -3.19 -8.13
C TYR A 25 8.12 -4.18 -8.25
N VAL A 26 7.77 -4.78 -7.13
CA VAL A 26 6.49 -5.46 -6.92
C VAL A 26 5.81 -4.76 -5.74
N LEU A 27 4.53 -4.45 -5.89
CA LEU A 27 3.72 -3.80 -4.87
C LEU A 27 2.89 -4.86 -4.13
N ASP A 28 2.86 -4.85 -2.80
CA ASP A 28 2.12 -5.86 -2.04
C ASP A 28 0.62 -5.85 -2.37
N PHE A 29 0.02 -4.67 -2.40
CA PHE A 29 -1.34 -4.45 -2.87
C PHE A 29 -1.44 -3.19 -3.72
N TYR A 30 -2.21 -3.25 -4.81
CA TYR A 30 -2.36 -2.12 -5.72
C TYR A 30 -3.79 -1.98 -6.23
N CYS A 31 -4.32 -0.76 -6.13
CA CYS A 31 -5.56 -0.32 -6.76
C CYS A 31 -5.23 0.58 -7.94
N ALA A 32 -5.41 0.07 -9.16
CA ALA A 32 -5.11 0.80 -10.39
C ALA A 32 -6.06 1.99 -10.61
N GLU A 33 -7.33 1.86 -10.21
CA GLU A 33 -8.38 2.89 -10.34
C GLU A 33 -7.95 4.20 -9.64
N LEU A 34 -7.26 4.09 -8.49
CA LEU A 34 -6.82 5.25 -7.69
C LEU A 34 -5.31 5.51 -7.74
N LYS A 35 -4.55 4.68 -8.47
CA LYS A 35 -3.08 4.60 -8.38
C LYS A 35 -2.60 4.57 -6.92
N LEU A 36 -3.16 3.67 -6.13
CA LEU A 36 -2.87 3.53 -4.69
C LEU A 36 -2.20 2.19 -4.41
N ALA A 37 -0.99 2.24 -3.86
CA ALA A 37 -0.24 1.09 -3.37
C ALA A 37 -0.33 1.02 -1.84
N ILE A 38 -0.56 -0.19 -1.32
CA ILE A 38 -0.44 -0.50 0.11
C ILE A 38 0.68 -1.51 0.26
N GLU A 39 1.67 -1.19 1.11
CA GLU A 39 2.83 -2.03 1.38
C GLU A 39 2.86 -2.41 2.87
N LEU A 40 3.33 -3.63 3.15
CA LEU A 40 3.53 -4.09 4.53
C LEU A 40 5.01 -3.99 4.91
N ASP A 41 5.28 -3.25 5.98
CA ASP A 41 6.63 -3.12 6.52
C ASP A 41 6.87 -4.17 7.62
N GLY A 42 7.88 -5.02 7.41
CA GLY A 42 8.34 -6.01 8.38
C GLY A 42 9.38 -5.52 9.37
N GLY A 43 9.72 -4.22 9.36
CA GLY A 43 10.70 -3.63 10.27
C GLY A 43 12.15 -4.01 9.91
N GLN A 44 12.45 -4.36 8.65
CA GLN A 44 13.80 -4.68 8.20
C GLN A 44 14.55 -3.47 7.60
N HIS A 45 13.99 -2.26 7.69
CA HIS A 45 14.55 -1.03 7.08
C HIS A 45 15.46 -0.19 8.00
N TYR A 46 16.06 -0.79 9.04
CA TYR A 46 16.83 -0.01 10.02
C TYR A 46 18.28 0.31 9.59
N GLU A 47 18.79 -0.31 8.53
CA GLU A 47 20.10 0.05 7.96
C GLU A 47 20.01 1.24 6.99
N THR A 48 21.03 2.12 6.99
CA THR A 48 21.11 3.32 6.15
C THR A 48 20.92 3.02 4.66
N SER A 49 21.45 1.90 4.18
CA SER A 49 21.29 1.39 2.82
C SER A 49 19.82 1.07 2.48
N GLY A 50 19.12 0.40 3.40
CA GLY A 50 17.70 0.07 3.28
C GLY A 50 16.81 1.31 3.19
N ARG A 51 17.10 2.35 3.98
CA ARG A 51 16.36 3.62 3.93
C ARG A 51 16.54 4.37 2.61
N ILE A 52 17.76 4.42 2.07
CA ILE A 52 18.03 5.10 0.80
C ILE A 52 17.30 4.37 -0.35
N HIS A 53 17.35 3.03 -0.36
CA HIS A 53 16.63 2.23 -1.35
C HIS A 53 15.11 2.48 -1.27
N ASP A 54 14.56 2.51 -0.05
CA ASP A 54 13.13 2.75 0.17
C ASP A 54 12.69 4.15 -0.26
N GLN A 55 13.50 5.18 -0.01
CA GLN A 55 13.25 6.54 -0.50
C GLN A 55 13.25 6.60 -2.02
N ARG A 56 14.22 5.96 -2.69
CA ARG A 56 14.27 5.90 -4.17
C ARG A 56 13.05 5.19 -4.74
N ARG A 57 12.64 4.08 -4.15
CA ARG A 57 11.41 3.35 -4.51
C ARG A 57 10.19 4.23 -4.41
N THR A 58 10.00 4.87 -3.25
CA THR A 58 8.85 5.75 -2.99
C THR A 58 8.81 6.91 -3.96
N HIS A 59 9.97 7.55 -4.21
CA HIS A 59 10.09 8.66 -5.15
C HIS A 59 9.72 8.23 -6.57
N HIS A 60 10.25 7.10 -7.05
CA HIS A 60 9.95 6.58 -8.38
C HIS A 60 8.46 6.30 -8.58
N LEU A 61 7.82 5.64 -7.61
CA LEU A 61 6.38 5.35 -7.68
C LEU A 61 5.54 6.64 -7.67
N ARG A 62 5.90 7.61 -6.84
CA ARG A 62 5.23 8.93 -6.80
C ARG A 62 5.36 9.70 -8.11
N GLN A 63 6.50 9.65 -8.78
CA GLN A 63 6.66 10.24 -10.13
C GLN A 63 5.71 9.60 -11.15
N GLY A 64 5.36 8.32 -10.99
CA GLY A 64 4.32 7.64 -11.77
C GLY A 64 2.87 7.99 -11.37
N GLY A 65 2.70 8.88 -10.38
CA GLY A 65 1.41 9.25 -9.80
C GLY A 65 0.84 8.20 -8.83
N ILE A 66 1.66 7.23 -8.41
CA ILE A 66 1.27 6.19 -7.45
C ILE A 66 1.51 6.70 -6.04
N GLU A 67 0.44 6.78 -5.25
CA GLU A 67 0.53 7.02 -3.81
C GLU A 67 0.88 5.71 -3.10
N VAL A 68 1.84 5.74 -2.18
CA VAL A 68 2.30 4.56 -1.44
C VAL A 68 2.02 4.77 0.04
N VAL A 69 1.21 3.88 0.61
CA VAL A 69 0.88 3.85 2.03
C VAL A 69 1.49 2.59 2.65
N ARG A 70 2.19 2.74 3.76
CA ARG A 70 2.80 1.63 4.49
C ARG A 70 2.10 1.40 5.81
N PHE A 71 1.91 0.13 6.14
CA PHE A 71 1.50 -0.31 7.46
C PHE A 71 2.51 -1.33 7.96
N SER A 72 2.89 -1.24 9.23
CA SER A 72 3.66 -2.31 9.86
C SER A 72 2.83 -3.59 9.97
N ASN A 73 3.51 -4.74 10.01
CA ASN A 73 2.83 -6.00 10.28
C ASN A 73 2.05 -5.97 11.61
N LEU A 74 2.57 -5.27 12.62
CA LEU A 74 1.91 -5.13 13.92
C LEU A 74 0.60 -4.35 13.82
N GLU A 75 0.59 -3.21 13.11
CA GLU A 75 -0.65 -2.44 12.87
C GLU A 75 -1.71 -3.27 12.16
N VAL A 76 -1.33 -4.08 11.17
CA VAL A 76 -2.28 -4.96 10.49
C VAL A 76 -2.82 -6.04 11.42
N ILE A 77 -1.98 -6.59 12.31
CA ILE A 77 -2.38 -7.66 13.23
C ILE A 77 -3.30 -7.11 14.33
N GLU A 78 -2.91 -6.01 14.97
CA GLU A 78 -3.56 -5.49 16.16
C GLU A 78 -4.67 -4.49 15.86
N ARG A 79 -4.59 -3.77 14.73
CA ARG A 79 -5.43 -2.59 14.44
C ARG A 79 -6.03 -2.64 13.03
N MET A 80 -6.44 -3.83 12.58
CA MET A 80 -7.03 -4.04 11.25
C MET A 80 -8.14 -3.03 10.90
N SER A 81 -9.04 -2.71 11.83
CA SER A 81 -10.14 -1.76 11.58
C SER A 81 -9.61 -0.35 11.27
N GLU A 82 -8.62 0.13 12.02
CA GLU A 82 -7.99 1.44 11.81
C GLU A 82 -7.24 1.49 10.47
N VAL A 83 -6.52 0.41 10.13
CA VAL A 83 -5.85 0.26 8.82
C VAL A 83 -6.87 0.39 7.68
N LEU A 84 -7.99 -0.31 7.75
CA LEU A 84 -9.03 -0.25 6.70
C LEU A 84 -9.68 1.14 6.63
N GLU A 85 -9.95 1.78 7.78
CA GLU A 85 -10.49 3.14 7.80
C GLU A 85 -9.53 4.14 7.14
N GLN A 86 -8.23 4.04 7.44
CA GLN A 86 -7.22 4.87 6.80
C GLN A 86 -7.14 4.64 5.29
N VAL A 87 -7.22 3.39 4.82
CA VAL A 87 -7.29 3.08 3.39
C VAL A 87 -8.52 3.72 2.73
N ILE A 88 -9.69 3.64 3.37
CA ILE A 88 -10.94 4.26 2.87
C ILE A 88 -10.78 5.78 2.81
N ARG A 89 -10.25 6.40 3.86
CA ARG A 89 -10.03 7.85 3.94
C ARG A 89 -9.12 8.34 2.82
N ILE A 90 -8.01 7.65 2.59
CA ILE A 90 -7.07 7.97 1.51
C ILE A 90 -7.72 7.77 0.15
N ALA A 91 -8.48 6.69 -0.02
CA ALA A 91 -9.19 6.42 -1.26
C ALA A 91 -10.23 7.50 -1.59
N ALA A 92 -11.02 7.94 -0.60
CA ALA A 92 -12.01 8.99 -0.76
C ALA A 92 -11.40 10.31 -1.24
N ASN A 93 -10.22 10.68 -0.73
CA ASN A 93 -9.50 11.88 -1.17
C ASN A 93 -8.93 11.79 -2.61
N ARG A 94 -8.98 10.59 -3.22
CA ARG A 94 -8.48 10.33 -4.58
C ARG A 94 -9.57 9.95 -5.56
N MET A 95 -10.81 9.79 -5.10
CA MET A 95 -11.95 9.64 -6.00
C MET A 95 -12.19 10.99 -6.71
N PRO A 96 -12.50 10.97 -8.01
CA PRO A 96 -12.86 12.18 -8.76
C PRO A 96 -14.17 12.80 -8.26
#